data_AF-A0A973HA81-F1
#
_entry.id   AF-A0A973HA81-F1
#
_cell.length_a   1.000
_cell.length_b   1.000
_cell.length_c   1.000
_cell.angle_alpha   90.00
_cell.angle_beta   90.00
_cell.angle_gamma   90.00
#
_symmetry.space_group_name_H-M   'P 1'
#
loop_
_entity.id
_entity.type
_entity.pdbx_description
1 polymer ?
#
loop_
_entity_poly.entity_id
_entity_poly.type
_entity_poly.pdbx_seq_one_letter_code
_entity_poly.pdbx_strand_id
1 'polypeptide(L)'
;MELMMEELCPNLREHDLARLVDFGHTFGPVMETASEYRIAHGESVAVDMALSTELARVLGLISTAECERIVALIGALGLPVYDAATCTPELMRHALTASWERRGRRLHLVVPVGVGSAVFVDDLDDIPAGALDEALRRLRVRRGWSRPRGGAAHATAPRP
;
A
#
# COMPACT_ATOMS: atom_id res chain seq x y z
N MET A 1 19.39 -2.38 5.12
CA MET A 1 19.20 -3.79 5.53
C MET A 1 19.23 -3.93 7.04
N GLU A 2 20.08 -3.16 7.75
CA GLU A 2 20.15 -3.12 9.23
C GLU A 2 18.78 -2.89 9.90
N LEU A 3 18.06 -1.80 9.56
CA LEU A 3 16.73 -1.52 10.14
C LEU A 3 15.71 -2.65 9.93
N MET A 4 15.69 -3.29 8.77
CA MET A 4 14.79 -4.42 8.52
C MET A 4 15.13 -5.61 9.41
N MET A 5 16.42 -5.87 9.64
CA MET A 5 16.86 -6.92 10.53
C MET A 5 16.53 -6.60 11.99
N GLU A 6 16.73 -5.36 12.43
CA GLU A 6 16.38 -4.89 13.77
C GLU A 6 14.88 -5.08 14.07
N GLU A 7 14.01 -4.76 13.11
CA GLU A 7 12.56 -4.94 13.22
C GLU A 7 12.14 -6.42 13.20
N LEU A 8 12.77 -7.25 12.35
CA LEU A 8 12.34 -8.63 12.14
C LEU A 8 12.99 -9.66 13.06
N CYS A 9 14.23 -9.46 13.50
CA CYS A 9 14.95 -10.41 14.35
C CYS A 9 14.20 -10.77 15.64
N PRO A 10 13.58 -9.82 16.37
CA PRO A 10 12.81 -10.14 17.58
C PRO A 10 11.52 -10.93 17.30
N ASN A 11 11.03 -10.93 16.05
CA ASN A 11 9.72 -11.43 15.66
C ASN A 11 9.75 -12.29 14.37
N LEU A 12 10.79 -13.10 14.18
CA LEU A 12 11.02 -13.89 12.95
C LEU A 12 9.91 -14.88 12.60
N ARG A 13 9.11 -15.30 13.60
CA ARG A 13 8.01 -16.24 13.44
C ARG A 13 6.63 -15.57 13.41
N GLU A 14 6.61 -14.24 13.33
CA GLU A 14 5.36 -13.46 13.23
C GLU A 14 4.39 -13.74 14.39
N HIS A 15 4.93 -13.85 15.60
CA HIS A 15 4.12 -13.98 16.81
C HIS A 15 3.34 -12.68 17.10
N ASP A 16 3.92 -11.55 16.69
CA ASP A 16 3.25 -10.26 16.61
C ASP A 16 3.01 -9.91 15.12
N LEU A 17 1.81 -9.42 14.80
CA LEU A 17 1.42 -9.06 13.44
C LEU A 17 1.47 -7.54 13.20
N ALA A 18 1.81 -6.74 14.21
CA ALA A 18 2.11 -5.33 14.09
C ALA A 18 3.56 -5.14 13.61
N ARG A 19 3.76 -5.07 12.29
CA ARG A 19 5.09 -5.00 11.66
C ARG A 19 5.21 -3.77 10.77
N LEU A 20 6.17 -2.90 11.06
CA LEU A 20 6.41 -1.69 10.23
C LEU A 20 6.81 -2.02 8.80
N VAL A 21 7.46 -3.17 8.58
CA VAL A 21 7.84 -3.63 7.24
C VAL A 21 6.64 -3.96 6.34
N ASP A 22 5.44 -4.09 6.92
CA ASP A 22 4.19 -4.32 6.18
C ASP A 22 3.61 -3.03 5.60
N PHE A 23 4.31 -1.89 5.70
CA PHE A 23 3.94 -0.69 4.96
C PHE A 23 3.86 -1.00 3.46
N GLY A 24 2.68 -0.78 2.86
CA GLY A 24 2.40 -1.17 1.48
C GLY A 24 1.84 -2.59 1.29
N HIS A 25 1.46 -3.31 2.36
CA HIS A 25 1.01 -4.71 2.27
C HIS A 25 -0.40 -4.97 2.85
N THR A 26 -1.25 -3.95 2.91
CA THR A 26 -2.65 -4.08 3.36
C THR A 26 -3.62 -4.23 2.17
N PHE A 27 -3.49 -3.36 1.18
CA PHE A 27 -4.25 -3.31 -0.06
C PHE A 27 -3.61 -4.13 -1.19
N GLY A 28 -2.28 -4.18 -1.23
CA GLY A 28 -1.50 -4.83 -2.30
C GLY A 28 -1.97 -6.25 -2.68
N PRO A 29 -2.13 -7.20 -1.73
CA PRO A 29 -2.53 -8.58 -2.04
C PRO A 29 -3.89 -8.69 -2.77
N VAL A 30 -4.86 -7.85 -2.38
CA VAL A 30 -6.17 -7.81 -3.05
C VAL A 30 -6.05 -7.19 -4.44
N MET A 31 -5.24 -6.14 -4.60
CA MET A 31 -4.99 -5.54 -5.91
C MET A 31 -4.35 -6.54 -6.89
N GLU A 32 -3.33 -7.28 -6.44
CA GLU A 32 -2.65 -8.30 -7.23
C GLU A 32 -3.66 -9.34 -7.73
N THR A 33 -4.44 -9.91 -6.80
CA THR A 33 -5.44 -10.95 -7.10
C THR A 33 -6.56 -10.42 -8.01
N ALA A 34 -7.11 -9.25 -7.70
CA ALA A 34 -8.19 -8.64 -8.49
C ALA A 34 -7.74 -8.21 -9.89
N SER A 35 -6.44 -7.96 -10.07
CA SER A 35 -5.85 -7.65 -11.38
C SER A 35 -5.48 -8.89 -12.20
N GLU A 36 -5.74 -10.09 -11.69
CA GLU A 36 -5.23 -11.36 -12.24
C GLU A 36 -3.70 -11.32 -12.43
N TYR A 37 -3.00 -10.72 -11.45
CA TYR A 37 -1.54 -10.54 -11.44
C TYR A 37 -0.98 -9.72 -12.62
N ARG A 38 -1.82 -8.90 -13.28
CA ARG A 38 -1.37 -7.87 -14.24
C ARG A 38 -0.47 -6.82 -13.58
N ILE A 39 -0.79 -6.46 -12.33
CA ILE A 39 0.01 -5.55 -11.50
C ILE A 39 1.07 -6.38 -10.79
N ALA A 40 2.34 -6.02 -10.97
CA ALA A 40 3.44 -6.71 -10.30
C ALA A 40 3.45 -6.38 -8.80
N HIS A 41 4.06 -7.25 -7.99
CA HIS A 41 4.11 -7.06 -6.53
C HIS A 41 4.69 -5.69 -6.12
N GLY A 42 5.84 -5.29 -6.67
CA GLY A 42 6.40 -3.96 -6.38
C GLY A 42 5.52 -2.79 -6.82
N GLU A 43 4.70 -2.98 -7.85
CA GLU A 43 3.73 -1.98 -8.31
C GLU A 43 2.52 -1.90 -7.35
N SER A 44 2.01 -3.04 -6.85
CA SER A 44 0.91 -3.08 -5.88
C SER A 44 1.33 -2.42 -4.56
N VAL A 45 2.53 -2.73 -4.08
CA VAL A 45 3.13 -2.15 -2.87
C VAL A 45 3.29 -0.64 -3.01
N ALA A 46 3.71 -0.15 -4.18
CA ALA A 46 3.83 1.28 -4.43
C ALA A 46 2.48 2.02 -4.35
N VAL A 47 1.42 1.45 -4.93
CA VAL A 47 0.08 2.03 -4.88
C VAL A 47 -0.49 1.97 -3.47
N ASP A 48 -0.28 0.87 -2.75
CA ASP A 48 -0.67 0.72 -1.35
C ASP A 48 0.03 1.77 -0.47
N MET A 49 1.35 1.94 -0.59
CA MET A 49 2.09 2.99 0.13
C MET A 49 1.51 4.38 -0.14
N ALA A 50 1.15 4.67 -1.41
CA ALA A 50 0.53 5.94 -1.77
C ALA A 50 -0.86 6.11 -1.13
N LEU A 51 -1.68 5.05 -1.11
CA LEU A 51 -3.01 5.06 -0.50
C LEU A 51 -2.94 5.19 1.02
N SER A 52 -2.07 4.43 1.67
CA SER A 52 -1.80 4.48 3.10
C SER A 52 -1.28 5.87 3.53
N THR A 53 -0.48 6.52 2.68
CA THR A 53 0.00 7.90 2.90
C THR A 53 -1.12 8.94 2.76
N GLU A 54 -1.97 8.85 1.73
CA GLU A 54 -3.13 9.75 1.61
C GLU A 54 -4.14 9.50 2.74
N LEU A 55 -4.31 8.26 3.18
CA LEU A 55 -5.14 7.96 4.35
C LEU A 55 -4.55 8.61 5.62
N ALA A 56 -3.24 8.52 5.84
CA ALA A 56 -2.58 9.22 6.95
C ALA A 56 -2.86 10.74 6.93
N ARG A 57 -2.82 11.35 5.74
CA ARG A 57 -3.19 12.76 5.56
C ARG A 57 -4.65 13.02 5.93
N VAL A 58 -5.58 12.17 5.48
CA VAL A 58 -7.02 12.30 5.78
C VAL A 58 -7.29 12.15 7.28
N LEU A 59 -6.54 11.28 7.95
CA LEU A 59 -6.58 11.09 9.40
C LEU A 59 -5.88 12.22 10.19
N GLY A 60 -5.27 13.19 9.51
CA GLY A 60 -4.56 14.31 10.15
C GLY A 60 -3.21 13.93 10.77
N LEU A 61 -2.65 12.77 10.41
CA LEU A 61 -1.40 12.26 10.96
C LEU A 61 -0.15 12.87 10.31
N ILE A 62 -0.28 13.36 9.08
CA ILE A 62 0.78 14.06 8.36
C ILE A 62 0.25 15.29 7.66
N SER A 63 1.13 16.25 7.41
CA SER A 63 0.80 17.44 6.64
C SER A 63 0.56 17.12 5.16
N THR A 64 -0.09 18.07 4.48
CA THR A 64 -0.25 18.05 3.01
C THR A 64 1.11 17.95 2.30
N ALA A 65 2.10 18.71 2.78
CA ALA A 65 3.43 18.76 2.17
C ALA A 65 4.19 17.44 2.33
N GLU A 66 4.09 16.77 3.49
CA GLU A 66 4.71 15.47 3.72
C GLU A 66 4.08 14.38 2.85
N CYS A 67 2.75 14.33 2.79
CA CYS A 67 2.02 13.43 1.91
C CYS A 67 2.45 13.62 0.44
N GLU A 68 2.48 14.87 -0.04
CA GLU A 68 2.91 15.20 -1.40
C GLU A 68 4.35 14.78 -1.67
N ARG A 69 5.26 15.00 -0.71
CA ARG A 69 6.66 14.58 -0.84
C ARG A 69 6.80 13.07 -0.99
N ILE A 70 6.10 12.29 -0.17
CA ILE A 70 6.16 10.82 -0.22
C ILE A 70 5.57 10.30 -1.53
N VAL A 71 4.36 10.73 -1.90
CA VAL A 71 3.68 10.27 -3.12
C VAL A 71 4.44 10.72 -4.37
N ALA A 72 4.98 11.93 -4.39
CA ALA A 72 5.79 12.42 -5.51
C ALA A 72 7.09 11.61 -5.67
N LEU A 73 7.72 11.18 -4.57
CA LEU A 73 8.91 10.32 -4.63
C LEU A 73 8.59 8.97 -5.28
N ILE A 74 7.48 8.33 -4.92
CA ILE A 74 7.03 7.06 -5.54
C ILE A 74 6.87 7.26 -7.06
N GLY A 75 6.21 8.34 -7.47
CA GLY A 75 6.05 8.68 -8.89
C GLY A 75 7.37 9.00 -9.60
N ALA A 76 8.29 9.70 -8.94
CA ALA A 76 9.62 10.04 -9.49
C ALA A 76 10.50 8.80 -9.70
N LEU A 77 10.28 7.73 -8.94
CA LEU A 77 10.92 6.42 -9.13
C LEU A 77 10.30 5.63 -10.30
N GLY A 78 9.30 6.19 -11.00
CA GLY A 78 8.61 5.53 -12.10
C GLY A 78 7.65 4.43 -11.65
N LEU A 79 7.21 4.45 -10.39
CA LEU A 79 6.25 3.51 -9.85
C LEU A 79 4.82 4.06 -9.91
N PRO A 80 3.81 3.18 -10.00
CA PRO A 80 2.41 3.61 -9.94
C PRO A 80 2.04 4.09 -8.55
N VAL A 81 1.26 5.16 -8.50
CA VAL A 81 0.60 5.66 -7.27
C VAL A 81 -0.91 5.42 -7.29
N TYR A 82 -1.45 4.95 -8.43
CA TYR A 82 -2.87 4.70 -8.63
C TYR A 82 -3.07 3.77 -9.84
N ASP A 83 -3.97 2.79 -9.72
CA ASP A 83 -4.45 1.95 -10.83
C ASP A 83 -5.98 1.96 -10.85
N ALA A 84 -6.58 2.45 -11.94
CA ALA A 84 -8.01 2.71 -12.00
C ALA A 84 -8.88 1.43 -11.93
N ALA A 85 -8.33 0.27 -12.27
CA ALA A 85 -9.07 -0.99 -12.25
C ALA A 85 -9.11 -1.62 -10.86
N THR A 86 -8.09 -1.37 -10.03
CA THR A 86 -7.96 -2.00 -8.70
C THR A 86 -8.20 -1.04 -7.54
N CYS A 87 -7.98 0.26 -7.72
CA CYS A 87 -8.21 1.29 -6.70
C CYS A 87 -9.70 1.69 -6.63
N THR A 88 -10.61 0.71 -6.59
CA THR A 88 -12.04 0.98 -6.38
C THR A 88 -12.36 0.97 -4.89
N PRO A 89 -13.30 1.80 -4.42
CA PRO A 89 -13.74 1.78 -3.03
C PRO A 89 -14.13 0.39 -2.51
N GLU A 90 -14.81 -0.40 -3.34
CA GLU A 90 -15.27 -1.74 -3.00
C GLU A 90 -14.09 -2.68 -2.74
N LEU A 91 -13.09 -2.68 -3.63
CA LEU A 91 -11.90 -3.52 -3.49
C LEU A 91 -11.04 -3.08 -2.31
N MET A 92 -10.90 -1.78 -2.07
CA MET A 92 -10.09 -1.29 -0.94
C MET A 92 -10.76 -1.57 0.41
N ARG A 93 -12.11 -1.47 0.49
CA ARG A 93 -12.85 -1.94 1.69
C ARG A 93 -12.68 -3.43 1.89
N HIS A 94 -12.78 -4.22 0.83
CA HIS A 94 -12.53 -5.66 0.91
C HIS A 94 -11.11 -5.97 1.41
N ALA A 95 -10.10 -5.23 0.94
CA ALA A 95 -8.72 -5.38 1.40
C ALA A 95 -8.54 -5.10 2.89
N LEU A 96 -9.17 -4.04 3.42
CA LEU A 96 -9.15 -3.76 4.85
C LEU A 96 -9.75 -4.93 5.64
N THR A 97 -10.92 -5.42 5.24
CA THR A 97 -11.58 -6.57 5.88
C THR A 97 -10.73 -7.83 5.81
N ALA A 98 -10.21 -8.18 4.63
CA ALA A 98 -9.39 -9.37 4.43
C ALA A 98 -8.08 -9.30 5.25
N SER A 99 -7.46 -8.12 5.34
CA SER A 99 -6.28 -7.92 6.17
C SER A 99 -6.59 -8.05 7.66
N TRP A 100 -7.71 -7.46 8.11
CA TRP A 100 -8.19 -7.56 9.48
C TRP A 100 -8.49 -9.02 9.88
N GLU A 101 -9.14 -9.80 9.01
CA GLU A 101 -9.40 -11.23 9.25
C GLU A 101 -8.10 -12.03 9.33
N ARG A 102 -7.18 -11.83 8.39
CA ARG A 102 -5.88 -12.51 8.33
C ARG A 102 -5.02 -12.24 9.56
N ARG A 103 -5.11 -11.03 10.12
CA ARG A 103 -4.31 -10.58 11.27
C ARG A 103 -5.02 -10.79 12.61
N GLY A 104 -5.95 -11.74 12.69
CA GLY A 104 -6.56 -12.13 13.95
C GLY A 104 -7.54 -11.10 14.50
N ARG A 105 -8.26 -10.40 13.61
CA ARG A 105 -9.22 -9.32 13.96
C ARG A 105 -8.54 -8.08 14.53
N ARG A 106 -7.31 -7.81 14.10
CA ARG A 106 -6.60 -6.54 14.21
C ARG A 106 -6.15 -6.13 12.83
N LEU A 107 -6.29 -4.86 12.48
CA LEU A 107 -5.95 -4.38 11.15
C LEU A 107 -4.44 -4.22 11.00
N HIS A 108 -3.78 -3.62 11.99
CA HIS A 108 -2.36 -3.24 11.95
C HIS A 108 -1.95 -2.59 10.61
N LEU A 109 -2.80 -1.69 10.11
CA LEU A 109 -2.50 -0.95 8.90
C LEU A 109 -1.41 0.07 9.22
N VAL A 110 -0.26 -0.06 8.58
CA VAL A 110 0.87 0.86 8.77
C VAL A 110 0.59 2.16 8.02
N VAL A 111 0.55 3.28 8.75
CA VAL A 111 0.39 4.63 8.19
C VAL A 111 1.52 5.54 8.64
N PRO A 112 2.10 6.36 7.75
CA PRO A 112 3.17 7.28 8.14
C PRO A 112 2.66 8.39 9.05
N VAL A 113 3.48 8.81 10.02
CA VAL A 113 3.29 10.04 10.84
C VAL A 113 4.41 11.06 10.59
N GLY A 114 5.18 10.84 9.54
CA GLY A 114 6.32 11.63 9.12
C GLY A 114 7.28 10.78 8.30
N VAL A 115 8.28 11.40 7.66
CA VAL A 115 9.32 10.62 6.97
C VAL A 115 10.18 9.89 7.99
N GLY A 116 10.23 8.55 7.89
CA GLY A 116 10.99 7.70 8.81
C GLY A 116 10.24 7.29 10.08
N SER A 117 8.94 7.62 10.21
CA SER A 117 8.11 7.22 11.35
C SER A 117 6.70 6.84 10.91
N ALA A 118 6.13 5.82 11.55
CA ALA A 118 4.80 5.31 11.24
C ALA A 118 4.12 4.80 12.51
N VAL A 119 2.80 4.70 12.45
CA VAL A 119 1.94 4.10 13.48
C VAL A 119 1.04 3.06 12.85
N PHE A 120 0.36 2.28 13.69
CA PHE A 120 -0.62 1.30 13.26
C PHE A 120 -2.03 1.86 13.47
N VAL A 121 -2.89 1.67 12.48
CA VAL A 121 -4.34 1.73 12.64
C VAL A 121 -4.80 0.31 12.96
N ASP A 122 -5.27 0.10 14.17
CA ASP A 122 -5.44 -1.25 14.74
C ASP A 122 -6.83 -1.83 14.52
N ASP A 123 -7.86 -1.01 14.36
CA ASP A 123 -9.23 -1.46 14.14
C ASP A 123 -9.85 -0.80 12.91
N LEU A 124 -10.84 -1.48 12.30
CA LEU A 124 -11.56 -0.94 11.13
C LEU A 124 -12.34 0.34 11.47
N ASP A 125 -12.83 0.43 12.71
CA ASP A 125 -13.61 1.56 13.21
C ASP A 125 -12.76 2.82 13.44
N ASP A 126 -11.43 2.68 13.51
CA ASP A 126 -10.49 3.81 13.58
C ASP A 126 -10.36 4.55 12.24
N ILE A 127 -10.91 3.98 11.16
CA ILE A 127 -10.97 4.61 9.84
C ILE A 127 -12.34 5.26 9.70
N PRO A 128 -12.45 6.61 9.74
CA PRO A 128 -13.73 7.28 9.64
C PRO A 128 -14.45 6.94 8.34
N ALA A 129 -15.78 6.89 8.39
CA ALA A 129 -16.60 6.70 7.20
C ALA A 129 -16.25 7.73 6.11
N GLY A 130 -15.96 7.25 4.90
CA GLY A 130 -15.56 8.09 3.77
C GLY A 130 -14.08 8.48 3.72
N ALA A 131 -13.27 8.20 4.75
CA ALA A 131 -11.85 8.54 4.74
C ALA A 131 -11.10 7.82 3.61
N LEU A 132 -11.42 6.54 3.40
CA LEU A 132 -10.87 5.75 2.31
C LEU A 132 -11.28 6.27 0.93
N ASP A 133 -12.56 6.63 0.77
CA ASP A 133 -13.08 7.19 -0.49
C ASP A 133 -12.41 8.54 -0.81
N GLU A 134 -12.20 9.39 0.20
CA GLU A 134 -11.49 10.66 0.07
C GLU A 134 -10.01 10.46 -0.30
N ALA A 135 -9.32 9.51 0.33
CA ALA A 135 -7.92 9.17 0.00
C ALA A 135 -7.80 8.68 -1.45
N LEU A 136 -8.69 7.79 -1.89
CA LEU A 136 -8.77 7.31 -3.28
C LEU A 136 -9.03 8.45 -4.27
N ARG A 137 -9.94 9.36 -3.94
CA ARG A 137 -10.25 10.53 -4.77
C ARG A 137 -9.03 11.43 -4.93
N ARG A 138 -8.25 11.65 -3.87
CA ARG A 138 -7.01 12.45 -3.92
C ARG A 138 -5.94 11.81 -4.80
N LEU A 139 -5.75 10.49 -4.69
CA LEU A 139 -4.82 9.77 -5.58
C LEU A 139 -5.22 9.80 -7.04
N ARG A 140 -6.52 9.63 -7.34
CA ARG A 140 -7.03 9.62 -8.72
C ARG A 140 -6.69 10.89 -9.51
N VAL A 141 -6.62 12.04 -8.84
CA VAL A 141 -6.32 13.34 -9.48
C VAL A 141 -4.84 13.45 -9.88
N ARG A 142 -3.94 12.69 -9.25
CA ARG A 142 -2.48 12.74 -9.46
C ARG A 142 -2.01 11.99 -10.72
N ARG A 143 -2.79 12.04 -11.81
CA ARG A 143 -2.51 11.31 -13.06
C ARG A 143 -1.09 11.60 -13.58
N GLY A 144 -0.34 10.54 -13.86
CA GLY A 144 0.99 10.65 -14.46
C GLY A 144 1.70 9.33 -14.74
N TRP A 145 1.27 8.22 -14.12
CA TRP A 145 1.91 6.94 -14.40
C TRP A 145 1.29 6.24 -15.62
N SER A 146 2.06 6.21 -16.70
CA SER A 146 1.89 5.26 -17.80
C SER A 146 3.03 4.26 -17.68
N ARG A 147 2.71 2.96 -17.58
CA ARG A 147 3.71 1.89 -17.48
C ARG A 147 4.78 2.10 -18.56
N PRO A 148 6.07 2.28 -18.20
CA PRO A 148 7.10 2.36 -19.21
C PRO A 148 7.07 1.07 -20.02
N ARG A 149 7.00 1.18 -21.36
CA ARG A 149 7.08 0.02 -22.26
C ARG A 149 8.48 -0.58 -22.15
N GLY A 150 8.70 -1.51 -21.23
CA GLY A 150 10.03 -2.08 -20.99
C GLY A 150 10.01 -3.16 -19.92
N GLY A 151 9.75 -4.39 -20.33
CA GLY A 151 9.79 -5.57 -19.49
C GLY A 151 9.13 -6.73 -20.22
N ALA A 152 9.84 -7.28 -21.21
CA ALA A 152 9.40 -8.46 -21.92
C ALA A 152 9.03 -9.55 -20.91
N ALA A 153 7.80 -10.07 -21.04
CA ALA A 153 7.44 -11.34 -20.48
C ALA A 153 8.57 -12.33 -20.78
N HIS A 154 9.13 -12.96 -19.76
CA HIS A 154 10.03 -14.09 -19.92
C HIS A 154 9.18 -15.24 -20.47
N ALA A 155 8.93 -15.20 -21.78
CA ALA A 155 8.37 -16.32 -22.52
C ALA A 155 9.45 -17.40 -22.55
N THR A 156 9.34 -18.35 -21.64
CA THR A 156 10.06 -19.61 -21.72
C THR A 156 9.68 -20.29 -23.03
N ALA A 157 10.56 -20.20 -24.02
CA ALA A 157 10.48 -21.01 -25.23
C ALA A 157 10.63 -22.50 -24.87
N PRO A 158 9.87 -23.40 -25.50
CA PRO A 158 10.10 -24.84 -25.32
C PRO A 158 11.46 -25.20 -25.95
N ARG A 159 12.28 -25.91 -25.18
CA ARG A 159 13.55 -26.49 -25.68
C ARG A 159 13.26 -27.71 -26.58
N PRO A 160 14.11 -27.97 -27.59
CA PRO A 160 13.95 -29.06 -28.55
C PRO A 160 14.07 -30.44 -27.93
#